data_AF-A0A421CW49-F1
#
_entry.id   AF-A0A421CW49-F1
#
_cell.length_a   1.000
_cell.length_b   1.000
_cell.length_c   1.000
_cell.angle_alpha   90.00
_cell.angle_beta   90.00
_cell.angle_gamma   90.00
#
_symmetry.space_group_name_H-M   'P 1'
#
loop_
_entity.id
_entity.type
_entity.pdbx_description
1 polymer ?
#
loop_
_entity_poly.entity_id
_entity_poly.type
_entity_poly.pdbx_seq_one_letter_code
_entity_poly.pdbx_strand_id
1 'polypeptide(L)'
;MLIYGTLFISECLGKVKPGMSSREAEKALINVSLDHFAIPGDVSFPLNQAFEPPRDRQDAETLRQYLSQVRQEIAIRLHSRLYAGGEGPSKWWLSFAKRKFMGKSL
;
A
#
# COMPACT_ATOMS: atom_id res chain seq x y z
N MET A 1 -9.77 7.18 -4.59
CA MET A 1 -8.30 7.21 -4.39
C MET A 1 -7.87 7.25 -2.93
N LEU A 2 -8.38 8.18 -2.11
CA LEU A 2 -7.94 8.32 -0.70
C LEU A 2 -8.07 7.00 0.10
N ILE A 3 -9.23 6.33 0.02
CA ILE A 3 -9.50 5.05 0.69
C ILE A 3 -8.45 3.98 0.30
N TYR A 4 -8.17 3.82 -0.99
CA TYR A 4 -7.19 2.84 -1.48
C TYR A 4 -5.78 3.15 -0.98
N GLY A 5 -5.35 4.41 -1.07
CA GLY A 5 -4.04 4.84 -0.57
C GLY A 5 -3.87 4.58 0.92
N THR A 6 -4.90 4.85 1.74
CA THR A 6 -4.87 4.58 3.18
C THR A 6 -4.76 3.08 3.49
N LEU A 7 -5.46 2.22 2.75
CA LEU A 7 -5.33 0.77 2.89
C LEU A 7 -3.95 0.28 2.49
N PHE A 8 -3.39 0.80 1.40
CA PHE A 8 -2.06 0.43 0.94
C PHE A 8 -0.98 0.87 1.95
N ILE A 9 -1.10 2.06 2.54
CA ILE A 9 -0.22 2.48 3.64
C ILE A 9 -0.29 1.49 4.81
N SER A 10 -1.50 1.04 5.16
CA SER A 10 -1.69 0.07 6.26
C SER A 10 -1.01 -1.27 5.95
N GLU A 11 -1.11 -1.73 4.70
CA GLU A 11 -0.41 -2.93 4.21
C GLU A 11 1.11 -2.78 4.27
N CYS A 12 1.64 -1.65 3.78
CA CYS A 12 3.07 -1.32 3.84
C CYS A 12 3.60 -1.32 5.29
N LEU A 13 2.86 -0.70 6.22
CA LEU A 13 3.22 -0.71 7.64
C LEU A 13 3.23 -2.12 8.23
N GLY A 14 2.36 -3.01 7.74
CA GLY A 14 2.34 -4.42 8.13
C GLY A 14 3.57 -5.22 7.66
N LYS A 15 4.26 -4.78 6.60
CA LYS A 15 5.49 -5.41 6.10
C LYS A 15 6.74 -4.99 6.88
N VAL A 16 6.75 -3.80 7.46
CA VAL A 16 7.90 -3.28 8.22
C VAL A 16 7.82 -3.74 9.68
N LYS A 17 8.85 -4.45 10.15
CA LYS A 17 8.94 -4.94 11.53
C LYS A 17 9.80 -4.02 12.40
N PRO A 18 9.58 -3.98 13.72
CA PRO A 18 10.52 -3.34 14.64
C PRO A 18 11.92 -3.90 14.46
N GLY A 19 12.94 -3.03 14.41
CA GLY A 19 14.35 -3.43 14.23
C GLY A 19 14.80 -3.69 12.79
N MET A 20 13.90 -3.61 11.80
CA MET A 20 14.26 -3.73 10.39
C MET A 20 15.11 -2.53 9.94
N SER A 21 16.25 -2.79 9.28
CA SER A 21 17.09 -1.70 8.78
C SER A 21 16.40 -0.92 7.65
N SER A 22 16.84 0.33 7.43
CA SER A 22 16.27 1.20 6.38
C SER A 22 16.28 0.52 5.00
N ARG A 23 17.39 -0.16 4.64
CA ARG A 23 17.55 -0.83 3.35
C ARG A 23 16.67 -2.08 3.21
N GLU A 24 16.49 -2.84 4.29
CA GLU A 24 15.59 -4.00 4.29
C GLU A 24 14.13 -3.57 4.13
N ALA A 25 13.73 -2.52 4.83
CA ALA A 25 12.38 -1.97 4.72
C ALA A 25 12.14 -1.35 3.33
N GLU A 26 13.11 -0.64 2.77
CA GLU A 26 13.03 -0.11 1.40
C GLU A 26 12.73 -1.24 0.39
N LYS A 27 13.51 -2.32 0.44
CA LYS A 27 13.27 -3.50 -0.42
C LYS A 27 11.89 -4.11 -0.19
N ALA A 28 11.47 -4.26 1.05
CA ALA A 28 10.15 -4.81 1.37
C ALA A 28 9.00 -3.94 0.82
N LEU A 29 9.12 -2.62 0.93
CA LEU A 29 8.14 -1.66 0.44
C LEU A 29 8.09 -1.60 -1.09
N ILE A 30 9.24 -1.63 -1.76
CA ILE A 30 9.32 -1.70 -3.23
C ILE A 30 8.68 -2.99 -3.73
N ASN A 31 9.00 -4.13 -3.13
CA ASN A 31 8.40 -5.41 -3.53
C ASN A 31 6.88 -5.37 -3.42
N VAL A 32 6.34 -4.90 -2.28
CA VAL A 32 4.88 -4.77 -2.11
C VAL A 32 4.23 -3.82 -3.12
N SER A 33 4.95 -2.79 -3.55
CA SER A 33 4.43 -1.84 -4.53
C SER A 33 4.31 -2.41 -5.94
N LEU A 34 5.11 -3.44 -6.25
CA LEU A 34 5.18 -4.11 -7.55
C LEU A 34 4.40 -5.43 -7.58
N ASP A 35 4.04 -5.97 -6.41
CA ASP A 35 3.25 -7.19 -6.30
C ASP A 35 1.92 -7.10 -7.05
N HIS A 36 1.47 -8.23 -7.58
CA HIS A 36 0.18 -8.33 -8.27
C HIS A 36 -0.96 -7.99 -7.30
N PHE A 37 -1.88 -7.13 -7.75
CA PHE A 37 -3.04 -6.72 -6.96
C PHE A 37 -4.35 -6.79 -7.73
N ALA A 38 -5.43 -6.84 -6.96
CA ALA A 38 -6.78 -6.80 -7.45
C ALA A 38 -7.23 -5.35 -7.67
N ILE A 39 -7.98 -5.10 -8.74
CA ILE A 39 -8.64 -3.82 -9.03
C ILE A 39 -10.16 -3.96 -8.84
N PRO A 40 -10.92 -2.85 -8.73
CA PRO A 40 -12.39 -2.92 -8.73
C PRO A 40 -12.92 -3.79 -9.87
N GLY A 41 -13.82 -4.72 -9.55
CA GLY A 41 -14.32 -5.75 -10.46
C GLY A 41 -13.68 -7.14 -10.27
N ASP A 42 -12.46 -7.23 -9.74
CA ASP A 42 -11.82 -8.50 -9.43
C ASP A 42 -12.45 -9.13 -8.18
N VAL A 43 -12.65 -10.45 -8.17
CA VAL A 43 -13.27 -11.18 -7.04
C VAL A 43 -12.50 -10.98 -5.72
N SER A 44 -11.18 -10.86 -5.81
CA SER A 44 -10.31 -10.64 -4.66
C SER A 44 -10.26 -9.18 -4.18
N PHE A 45 -10.92 -8.23 -4.85
CA PHE A 45 -10.91 -6.84 -4.44
C PHE A 45 -11.88 -6.58 -3.27
N PRO A 46 -11.37 -6.20 -2.07
CA PRO A 46 -12.15 -6.16 -0.83
C PRO A 46 -13.18 -5.02 -0.76
N LEU A 47 -13.16 -4.09 -1.72
CA LEU A 47 -13.95 -2.87 -1.77
C LEU A 47 -14.87 -2.78 -3.01
N ASN A 48 -15.23 -3.90 -3.62
CA ASN A 48 -16.12 -3.90 -4.80
C ASN A 48 -17.49 -3.24 -4.56
N GLN A 49 -17.98 -3.21 -3.32
CA GLN A 49 -19.24 -2.52 -3.00
C GLN A 49 -19.10 -0.99 -2.95
N ALA A 50 -17.88 -0.46 -2.89
CA ALA A 50 -17.60 0.97 -2.76
C ALA A 50 -16.97 1.59 -4.01
N PHE A 51 -16.54 0.77 -4.98
CA PHE A 51 -15.89 1.21 -6.21
C PHE A 51 -16.56 0.57 -7.41
N GLU A 52 -16.79 1.39 -8.43
CA GLU A 52 -17.30 0.92 -9.72
C GLU A 52 -16.19 0.17 -10.48
N PRO A 53 -16.50 -0.98 -11.11
CA PRO A 53 -15.56 -1.67 -11.97
C PRO A 53 -15.25 -0.82 -13.22
N PRO A 54 -14.06 -0.98 -13.83
CA PRO A 54 -13.75 -0.36 -15.11
C PRO A 54 -14.73 -0.85 -16.19
N ARG A 55 -15.10 0.05 -17.11
CA ARG A 55 -16.12 -0.23 -18.14
C ARG A 55 -15.68 -1.29 -19.14
N ASP A 56 -14.41 -1.27 -19.51
CA ASP A 56 -13.82 -2.16 -20.50
C ASP A 56 -12.38 -2.55 -20.12
N ARG A 57 -11.80 -3.44 -20.93
CA ARG A 57 -10.44 -3.95 -20.70
C ARG A 57 -9.37 -2.86 -20.79
N GLN A 58 -9.58 -1.83 -21.60
CA GLN A 58 -8.62 -0.75 -21.76
C GLN A 58 -8.61 0.13 -20.50
N ASP A 59 -9.79 0.49 -19.99
CA ASP A 59 -9.93 1.24 -18.74
C ASP A 59 -9.34 0.45 -17.56
N ALA A 60 -9.52 -0.88 -17.54
CA ALA A 60 -8.95 -1.75 -16.52
C ALA A 60 -7.41 -1.73 -16.51
N GLU A 61 -6.80 -1.78 -17.69
CA GLU A 61 -5.35 -1.71 -17.85
C GLU A 61 -4.81 -0.33 -17.44
N THR A 62 -5.47 0.75 -17.87
CA THR A 62 -5.13 2.12 -17.48
C THR A 62 -5.23 2.32 -15.96
N LEU A 63 -6.30 1.81 -15.33
CA LEU A 63 -6.46 1.87 -13.88
C LEU A 63 -5.37 1.09 -13.15
N ARG A 64 -5.02 -0.10 -13.64
CA ARG A 64 -3.93 -0.91 -13.08
C ARG A 64 -2.60 -0.18 -13.16
N GLN A 65 -2.26 0.38 -14.31
CA GLN A 65 -1.02 1.17 -14.48
C GLN A 65 -0.98 2.39 -13.55
N TYR A 66 -2.10 3.11 -13.45
CA TYR A 66 -2.22 4.25 -12.54
C TYR A 66 -2.03 3.83 -11.07
N LEU A 67 -2.69 2.76 -10.62
CA LEU A 67 -2.57 2.26 -9.26
C LEU A 67 -1.16 1.72 -8.96
N SER A 68 -0.49 1.10 -9.92
CA SER A 68 0.92 0.69 -9.80
C SER A 68 1.84 1.88 -9.56
N GLN A 69 1.64 3.00 -10.28
CA GLN A 69 2.42 4.22 -10.07
C GLN A 69 2.15 4.82 -8.69
N VAL A 70 0.88 4.88 -8.28
CA VAL A 70 0.48 5.38 -6.96
C VAL A 70 1.13 4.55 -5.84
N ARG A 71 1.14 3.22 -5.97
CA ARG A 71 1.77 2.32 -4.99
C ARG A 71 3.27 2.60 -4.84
N GLN A 72 3.99 2.74 -5.94
CA GLN A 72 5.43 3.04 -5.93
C GLN A 72 5.72 4.38 -5.27
N GLU A 73 4.98 5.44 -5.65
CA GLU A 73 5.12 6.76 -5.04
C GLU A 73 4.83 6.75 -3.53
N ILE A 74 3.79 6.03 -3.10
CA ILE A 74 3.47 5.89 -1.68
C ILE A 74 4.59 5.14 -0.95
N ALA A 75 5.09 4.03 -1.50
CA ALA A 75 6.14 3.23 -0.87
C ALA A 75 7.41 4.07 -0.61
N ILE A 76 7.86 4.83 -1.62
CA ILE A 76 9.05 5.70 -1.52
C ILE A 76 8.82 6.82 -0.49
N ARG A 77 7.67 7.51 -0.55
CA ARG A 77 7.35 8.61 0.38
C ARG A 77 7.09 8.13 1.80
N LEU A 78 6.58 6.91 1.99
CA LEU A 78 6.37 6.31 3.29
C LEU A 78 7.70 5.89 3.92
N HIS A 79 8.62 5.32 3.14
CA HIS A 79 9.95 4.94 3.60
C HIS A 79 10.70 6.13 4.20
N SER A 80 10.74 7.26 3.49
CA SER A 80 11.41 8.48 3.98
C SER A 80 10.80 9.01 5.28
N ARG A 81 9.49 8.88 5.46
CA ARG A 81 8.79 9.25 6.71
C ARG A 81 9.03 8.25 7.85
N LEU A 82 9.15 6.95 7.54
CA LEU A 82 9.40 5.91 8.54
C LEU A 82 10.79 6.02 9.14
N TYR A 83 11.79 6.41 8.34
CA TYR A 83 13.20 6.42 8.74
C TYR A 83 13.80 7.83 8.90
N ALA A 84 12.97 8.87 8.99
CA ALA A 84 13.43 10.27 9.10
C ALA A 84 14.40 10.53 10.28
N GLY A 85 14.39 9.70 11.32
CA GLY A 85 15.25 9.84 12.51
C GLY A 85 16.51 8.96 12.53
N GLY A 86 16.76 8.12 11.51
CA GLY A 86 17.97 7.28 11.41
C GLY A 86 18.06 6.07 12.37
N GLU A 87 17.41 6.10 13.53
CA GLU A 87 17.43 5.05 14.57
C GLU A 87 16.45 3.88 14.30
N GLY A 88 16.17 3.58 13.03
CA GLY A 88 15.21 2.55 12.64
C GLY A 88 13.79 3.06 12.37
N PRO A 89 12.82 2.15 12.17
CA PRO A 89 11.46 2.53 11.77
C PRO A 89 10.71 3.20 12.92
N SER A 90 10.06 4.32 12.62
CA SER A 90 9.33 5.12 13.61
C SER A 90 8.23 4.32 14.33
N LYS A 91 8.38 4.19 15.66
CA LYS A 91 7.39 3.53 16.53
C LYS A 91 5.99 4.17 16.43
N TRP A 92 5.93 5.47 16.18
CA TRP A 92 4.66 6.20 16.06
C TRP A 92 3.87 5.74 14.84
N TRP A 93 4.56 5.48 13.73
CA TRP A 93 3.94 4.91 12.53
C TRP A 93 3.61 3.42 12.72
N LEU A 94 4.53 2.63 13.27
CA LEU A 94 4.29 1.19 13.49
C LEU A 94 3.15 0.90 14.47
N SER A 95 2.80 1.85 15.35
CA SER A 95 1.63 1.73 16.24
C SER A 95 0.30 1.53 15.48
N PHE A 96 0.26 1.92 14.20
CA PHE A 96 -0.91 1.75 13.33
C PHE A 96 -0.89 0.45 12.52
N ALA A 97 0.20 -0.33 12.52
CA ALA A 97 0.34 -1.53 11.67
C ALA A 97 -0.73 -2.62 11.95
N LYS A 98 -1.26 -2.67 13.18
CA LYS A 98 -2.32 -3.62 13.55
C LYS A 98 -3.74 -3.06 13.38
N ARG A 99 -3.90 -1.78 13.03
CA ARG A 99 -5.20 -1.14 12.87
C ARG A 99 -5.70 -1.34 11.44
N LYS A 100 -6.88 -1.91 11.28
CA LYS A 100 -7.51 -2.11 9.96
C LYS A 100 -8.44 -0.95 9.64
N PHE A 101 -8.11 -0.18 8.60
CA PHE A 101 -9.01 0.86 8.11
C PHE A 101 -10.30 0.23 7.57
N MET A 102 -11.46 0.68 8.06
CA MET A 102 -12.79 0.13 7.72
C MET A 102 -12.96 -1.38 7.98
N GLY A 103 -12.10 -2.00 8.81
CA GLY A 103 -12.08 -3.46 8.98
C GLY A 103 -11.68 -4.23 7.71
N LYS A 104 -11.15 -3.56 6.69
CA LYS A 104 -10.71 -4.13 5.42
C LYS A 104 -9.19 -4.19 5.32
N SER A 105 -8.68 -5.07 4.47
CA SER A 105 -7.28 -5.17 4.07
C SER A 105 -7.22 -5.44 2.57
N LEU A 106 -6.25 -4.82 1.89
CA LEU A 106 -5.89 -5.16 0.51
C LEU A 106 -5.20 -6.52 0.45
#